data_AF-A0A1G6M9V7-F1
#
_entry.id   AF-A0A1G6M9V7-F1
#
_cell.length_a   1.000
_cell.length_b   1.000
_cell.length_c   1.000
_cell.angle_alpha   90.00
_cell.angle_beta   90.00
_cell.angle_gamma   90.00
#
_symmetry.space_group_name_H-M   'P 1'
#
loop_
_entity.id
_entity.type
_entity.pdbx_description
1 polymer ?
#
loop_
_entity_poly.entity_id
_entity_poly.type
_entity_poly.pdbx_seq_one_letter_code
_entity_poly.pdbx_strand_id
1 'polypeptide(L)' 'MGSKIRTLDEIARHLAADRGVSWESLNDHPGYAKNIWRGEAQLMICAVKPDVIIIPGKTRWDGSMSDTLVLGYEP' A
#
# COMPACT_ATOMS: atom_id res chain seq x y z
N MET A 1 -20.88 -10.64 3.84
CA MET A 1 -20.09 -9.44 3.49
C MET A 1 -18.73 -9.92 3.03
N GLY A 2 -18.43 -9.84 1.74
CA GLY A 2 -17.15 -10.31 1.21
C GLY A 2 -16.05 -9.36 1.63
N SER A 3 -15.07 -9.83 2.41
CA SER A 3 -13.89 -9.04 2.76
C SER A 3 -13.20 -8.59 1.48
N LYS A 4 -13.27 -7.29 1.18
CA LYS A 4 -12.65 -6.73 -0.02
C LYS A 4 -11.13 -6.78 0.16
N ILE A 5 -10.45 -7.44 -0.77
CA ILE A 5 -8.99 -7.49 -0.82
C ILE A 5 -8.54 -6.24 -1.57
N ARG A 6 -7.68 -5.43 -0.95
CA ARG A 6 -7.04 -4.27 -1.58
C ARG A 6 -5.54 -4.44 -1.55
N THR A 7 -4.82 -3.81 -2.47
CA THR A 7 -3.37 -3.75 -2.36
C THR A 7 -2.94 -2.54 -1.54
N LEU A 8 -1.80 -2.64 -0.87
CA LEU A 8 -1.20 -1.52 -0.16
C LEU A 8 -0.87 -0.37 -1.13
N ASP A 9 -0.53 -0.69 -2.38
CA ASP A 9 -0.28 0.30 -3.44
C ASP A 9 -1.53 1.09 -3.82
N GLU A 10 -2.71 0.47 -3.83
CA GLU A 10 -3.97 1.20 -4.04
C GLU A 10 -4.21 2.21 -2.92
N ILE A 11 -4.03 1.79 -1.65
CA ILE A 11 -4.26 2.66 -0.49
C ILE A 11 -3.20 3.78 -0.45
N ALA A 12 -1.94 3.45 -0.68
CA ALA A 12 -0.84 4.41 -0.75
C ALA A 12 -1.03 5.43 -1.90
N ARG A 13 -1.56 4.99 -3.04
CA ARG A 13 -1.91 5.86 -4.17
C ARG A 13 -3.01 6.85 -3.81
N HIS A 14 -4.07 6.39 -3.16
CA HIS A 14 -5.14 7.27 -2.68
C HIS A 14 -4.59 8.29 -1.67
N LEU A 15 -3.78 7.84 -0.72
CA LEU A 15 -3.17 8.72 0.28
C LEU A 15 -2.24 9.77 -0.35
N ALA A 16 -1.46 9.39 -1.37
CA ALA A 16 -0.64 10.32 -2.13
C ALA A 16 -1.49 11.35 -2.86
N ALA A 17 -2.55 10.91 -3.54
CA ALA A 17 -3.46 11.79 -4.27
C ALA A 17 -4.17 12.80 -3.35
N ASP A 18 -4.62 12.38 -2.17
CA ASP A 18 -5.23 13.25 -1.15
C ASP A 18 -4.28 14.36 -0.68
N ARG A 19 -2.97 14.11 -0.73
CA ARG A 19 -1.93 15.09 -0.40
C ARG A 19 -1.36 15.81 -1.63
N GLY A 20 -2.02 15.70 -2.78
CA GLY A 20 -1.64 16.37 -4.02
C GLY A 20 -0.42 15.78 -4.72
N VAL A 21 -0.02 14.56 -4.36
CA VAL A 21 1.13 13.86 -4.93
C VAL A 21 0.66 12.84 -5.97
N SER A 22 1.09 13.02 -7.21
CA SER A 22 0.78 12.07 -8.29
C SER A 22 1.61 10.80 -8.15
N TRP A 23 0.94 9.66 -7.99
CA TRP A 23 1.61 8.36 -7.84
C TRP A 23 2.52 7.99 -9.01
N GLU A 24 2.12 8.37 -10.23
CA GLU A 24 2.90 8.11 -11.46
C GLU A 24 4.14 9.00 -11.55
N SER A 25 4.13 10.15 -10.87
CA SER A 25 5.29 11.03 -10.78
C SER A 25 6.33 10.57 -9.76
N LEU A 26 5.98 9.57 -8.92
CA LEU A 26 6.90 8.99 -7.96
C LEU A 26 7.79 7.96 -8.67
N ASN A 27 9.10 8.17 -8.60
CA ASN A 27 10.07 7.22 -9.15
C ASN A 27 10.01 5.87 -8.41
N ASP A 28 9.94 4.77 -9.17
CA ASP A 28 9.96 3.39 -8.65
C ASP A 28 11.36 2.91 -8.25
N HIS A 29 12.43 3.57 -8.70
CA HIS A 29 13.79 3.05 -8.60
C HIS A 29 14.80 4.07 -8.04
N PRO A 30 15.66 3.68 -7.08
CA PRO A 30 15.37 2.89 -5.89
C PRO A 30 15.32 3.77 -4.63
N GLY A 31 14.24 3.63 -3.84
CA GLY A 31 14.37 3.73 -2.39
C GLY A 31 13.29 4.47 -1.61
N TYR A 32 12.66 5.53 -2.12
CA TYR A 32 12.11 6.50 -1.16
C TYR A 32 10.67 6.92 -1.38
N ALA A 33 10.28 7.42 -2.56
CA ALA A 33 9.01 8.14 -2.66
C ALA A 33 7.78 7.23 -2.43
N LYS A 34 7.61 6.16 -3.20
CA LYS A 34 6.46 5.23 -3.03
C LYS A 34 6.52 4.44 -1.73
N ASN A 35 7.72 4.14 -1.23
CA ASN A 35 7.88 3.41 0.04
C ASN A 35 7.43 4.25 1.25
N ILE A 36 7.61 5.57 1.22
CA ILE A 36 7.07 6.47 2.24
C ILE A 36 5.54 6.34 2.28
N TRP A 37 4.87 6.43 1.13
CA TRP A 37 3.41 6.31 1.07
C TRP A 37 2.89 4.92 1.44
N ARG A 38 3.62 3.86 1.09
CA ARG A 38 3.31 2.49 1.56
C ARG A 38 3.40 2.39 3.07
N GLY A 39 4.46 2.95 3.66
CA GLY A 39 4.65 2.99 5.12
C GLY A 39 3.57 3.80 5.83
N GLU A 40 3.22 4.98 5.30
CA GLU A 40 2.13 5.79 5.86
C GLU A 40 0.77 5.11 5.72
N ALA A 41 0.49 4.47 4.58
CA ALA A 41 -0.71 3.68 4.41
C ALA A 41 -0.79 2.55 5.45
N GLN A 42 0.32 1.84 5.70
CA GLN A 42 0.39 0.80 6.72
C GLN A 42 0.11 1.34 8.12
N LEU A 43 0.73 2.47 8.49
CA LEU A 43 0.48 3.10 9.79
C LEU A 43 -0.96 3.55 9.95
N MET A 44 -1.55 4.14 8.90
CA MET A 44 -2.94 4.59 8.91
C MET A 44 -3.91 3.42 9.04
N ILE A 45 -3.71 2.33 8.30
CA ILE A 45 -4.50 1.11 8.41
C ILE A 45 -4.44 0.56 9.84
N CYS A 46 -3.24 0.42 10.40
CA CYS A 46 -3.06 -0.07 11.77
C CYS A 46 -3.70 0.85 12.82
N ALA A 47 -3.70 2.17 12.60
CA ALA A 47 -4.31 3.15 13.51
C ALA A 47 -5.83 3.14 13.46
N VAL A 48 -6.42 3.05 12.25
CA VAL A 48 -7.88 3.09 12.05
C VAL A 48 -8.52 1.74 12.39
N LYS A 49 -7.86 0.64 12.05
CA LYS A 49 -8.46 -0.70 12.13
C LYS A 49 -7.38 -1.75 12.45
N PRO A 50 -7.11 -2.00 13.75
CA PRO A 50 -6.08 -2.94 14.16
C PRO A 50 -6.37 -4.40 13.76
N ASP A 51 -7.63 -4.73 13.43
CA ASP A 51 -8.04 -6.06 13.02
C ASP A 51 -7.72 -6.38 11.54
N VAL A 52 -7.14 -5.43 10.79
CA VAL A 52 -6.79 -5.63 9.38
C VAL A 52 -5.57 -6.52 9.25
N ILE A 53 -5.67 -7.54 8.40
CA ILE A 53 -4.55 -8.43 8.09
C ILE A 53 -3.77 -7.87 6.91
N ILE A 54 -2.49 -7.58 7.14
CA ILE A 54 -1.54 -7.14 6.11
C ILE A 54 -0.65 -8.31 5.73
N ILE A 55 -0.72 -8.73 4.48
CA ILE A 55 0.07 -9.84 3.94
C ILE A 55 1.18 -9.25 3.07
N PRO A 56 2.44 -9.24 3.52
CA PRO A 56 3.54 -8.68 2.76
C PRO A 56 3.71 -9.46 1.45
N GLY A 57 3.89 -8.70 0.37
CA GLY A 57 4.21 -9.25 -0.93
C GLY A 57 5.55 -9.98 -0.92
N LYS A 58 5.66 -11.08 -1.67
CA LYS A 58 6.92 -11.82 -1.82
C LYS A 58 7.72 -11.30 -3.00
N THR A 59 9.04 -11.19 -2.82
CA THR A 59 9.99 -11.04 -3.93
C THR A 59 9.91 -12.28 -4.82
N ARG A 60 9.63 -12.06 -6.10
CA ARG A 60 9.60 -13.08 -7.14
C ARG A 60 11.00 -13.31 -7.71
N TRP A 61 11.17 -14.42 -8.42
CA TRP A 61 12.45 -14.84 -9.00
C TRP A 61 12.97 -13.87 -10.07
N ASP A 62 12.10 -13.06 -10.66
CA ASP A 62 12.41 -12.03 -11.66
C ASP A 62 12.81 -10.68 -11.02
N GLY A 63 12.93 -10.62 -9.69
CA GLY A 63 13.26 -9.40 -8.96
C GLY A 63 12.06 -8.45 -8.75
N SER A 64 10.88 -8.77 -9.30
CA SER A 64 9.66 -8.03 -8.99
C SER A 64 9.15 -8.37 -7.58
N MET A 65 8.53 -7.40 -6.91
CA MET A 65 7.79 -7.67 -5.67
C MET A 65 6.32 -7.89 -6.01
N SER A 66 5.74 -8.96 -5.47
CA SER A 66 4.27 -9.10 -5.46
C SER A 66 3.67 -7.99 -4.62
N ASP A 67 2.44 -7.56 -4.93
CA ASP A 67 1.76 -6.55 -4.12
C ASP A 67 1.55 -7.04 -2.67
N THR A 68 1.66 -6.10 -1.73
CA THR A 68 1.22 -6.33 -0.35
C THR A 68 -0.31 -6.25 -0.31
N LEU A 69 -0.95 -7.28 0.24
CA LEU A 69 -2.41 -7.35 0.32
C LEU A 69 -2.91 -6.89 1.68
N VAL A 70 -4.04 -6.18 1.67
CA VAL A 70 -4.73 -5.64 2.83
C VAL A 70 -6.16 -6.21 2.82
N LEU A 71 -6.49 -7.00 3.84
CA LEU A 71 -7.77 -7.69 3.95
C LEU A 71 -8.69 -7.00 4.95
N GLY A 72 -9.90 -6.64 4.53
CA GLY A 72 -10.93 -6.10 5.44
C GLY A 72 -10.85 -4.59 5.69
N TYR A 73 -10.09 -3.87 4.86
CA TYR A 73 -10.01 -2.41 4.86
C TYR A 73 -11.07 -1.80 3.92
N GLU A 74 -11.92 -0.93 4.47
CA GLU A 74 -12.84 -0.07 3.73
C GLU A 74 -12.52 1.39 4.11
N PRO A 75 -12.14 2.26 3.16
CA PRO A 75 -11.83 3.67 3.41
C PRO A 75 -13.08 4.49 3.72
#